data_AF-A0A964L6M4-F1
#
_entry.id   AF-A0A964L6M4-F1
#
_cell.length_a   1.000
_cell.length_b   1.000
_cell.length_c   1.000
_cell.angle_alpha   90.00
_cell.angle_beta   90.00
_cell.angle_gamma   90.00
#
_symmetry.space_group_name_H-M   'P 1'
#
loop_
_entity.id
_entity.type
_entity.pdbx_description
1 polymer ?
#
loop_
_entity_poly.entity_id
_entity_poly.type
_entity_poly.pdbx_seq_one_letter_code
_entity_poly.pdbx_strand_id
1 'polypeptide(L)'
;MDALSALLDTLKKGGQANGHLRGFLHVFVGRKITRTSDKTLVSKGLAWRELAELLKKVRWDPDAVKELGLDPDEMPPRDRERYWYTAILHAKVDGAEAIDAGNKFAKVLHKLGYEVGPAPGA
;
A
#
# COMPACT_ATOMS: atom_id res chain seq x y z
N MET A 1 1.09 -8.07 -18.05
CA MET A 1 1.16 -7.27 -16.82
C MET A 1 1.26 -8.22 -15.64
N ASP A 2 2.08 -7.90 -14.65
CA ASP A 2 2.15 -8.66 -13.39
C ASP A 2 0.83 -8.52 -12.60
N ALA A 3 0.41 -9.56 -11.87
CA ALA A 3 -0.88 -9.62 -11.16
C ALA A 3 -1.00 -8.50 -10.12
N LEU A 4 0.11 -8.16 -9.48
CA LEU A 4 0.21 -7.06 -8.53
C LEU A 4 0.00 -5.69 -9.21
N SER A 5 0.56 -5.49 -10.40
CA SER A 5 0.37 -4.24 -11.15
C SER A 5 -1.09 -4.05 -11.57
N ALA A 6 -1.79 -5.14 -11.96
CA ALA A 6 -3.22 -5.10 -12.29
C ALA A 6 -4.10 -4.78 -11.07
N LEU A 7 -3.74 -5.30 -9.89
CA LEU A 7 -4.40 -4.95 -8.63
C LEU A 7 -4.22 -3.46 -8.31
N LEU A 8 -2.99 -2.93 -8.42
CA LEU A 8 -2.73 -1.51 -8.17
C LEU A 8 -3.49 -0.60 -9.13
N ASP A 9 -3.56 -0.96 -10.42
CA ASP A 9 -4.35 -0.19 -11.40
C ASP A 9 -5.85 -0.18 -11.04
N THR A 10 -6.38 -1.31 -10.56
CA THR A 10 -7.76 -1.40 -10.09
C THR A 10 -8.01 -0.50 -8.88
N LEU A 11 -7.12 -0.53 -7.88
CA LEU A 11 -7.21 0.30 -6.68
C LEU A 11 -7.08 1.79 -6.99
N LYS A 12 -6.19 2.14 -7.94
CA LYS A 12 -6.01 3.51 -8.41
C LYS A 12 -7.26 4.03 -9.11
N LYS A 13 -7.84 3.24 -10.02
CA LYS A 13 -9.04 3.62 -10.79
C LYS A 13 -10.30 3.72 -9.93
N GLY A 14 -10.45 2.83 -8.95
CA GLY A 14 -11.64 2.82 -8.10
C GLY A 14 -11.51 3.65 -6.83
N GLY A 15 -10.36 4.30 -6.58
CA GLY A 15 -10.13 5.17 -5.43
C GLY A 15 -10.21 4.46 -4.07
N GLN A 16 -10.15 3.13 -4.03
CA GLN A 16 -10.37 2.36 -2.79
C GLN A 16 -9.24 2.52 -1.76
N ALA A 17 -8.10 3.06 -2.18
CA ALA A 17 -6.99 3.39 -1.30
C ALA A 17 -7.13 4.76 -0.62
N ASN A 18 -8.05 5.62 -1.09
CA ASN A 18 -8.27 6.95 -0.54
C ASN A 18 -8.85 6.85 0.88
N GLY A 19 -8.27 7.60 1.82
CA GLY A 19 -8.58 7.53 3.25
C GLY A 19 -8.03 6.27 3.95
N HIS A 20 -7.23 5.47 3.24
CA HIS A 20 -6.70 4.20 3.72
C HIS A 20 -5.20 4.03 3.49
N LEU A 21 -4.44 5.10 3.17
CA LEU A 21 -3.05 4.98 2.74
C LEU A 21 -2.19 4.19 3.74
N ARG A 22 -2.31 4.44 5.05
CA ARG A 22 -1.56 3.68 6.07
C ARG A 22 -1.85 2.18 6.00
N GLY A 23 -3.12 1.80 5.89
CA GLY A 23 -3.54 0.40 5.81
C GLY A 23 -3.14 -0.26 4.50
N PHE A 24 -3.22 0.50 3.39
CA PHE A 24 -2.70 0.10 2.10
C PHE A 24 -1.20 -0.21 2.19
N LEU A 25 -0.39 0.71 2.72
CA LEU A 25 1.05 0.51 2.85
C LEU A 25 1.36 -0.70 3.74
N HIS A 26 0.69 -0.86 4.88
CA HIS A 26 0.86 -2.03 5.75
C HIS A 26 0.46 -3.34 5.07
N VAL A 27 -0.58 -3.38 4.24
CA VAL A 27 -0.98 -4.63 3.57
C VAL A 27 0.00 -5.01 2.46
N PHE A 28 0.41 -4.05 1.64
CA PHE A 28 1.35 -4.34 0.57
C PHE A 28 2.77 -4.61 1.09
N VAL A 29 3.13 -4.07 2.26
CA VAL A 29 4.37 -4.42 2.98
C VAL A 29 4.15 -5.67 3.83
N GLY A 30 4.80 -6.77 3.47
CA GLY A 30 4.86 -7.96 4.34
C GLY A 30 3.60 -8.83 4.45
N ARG A 31 2.41 -8.43 3.95
CA ARG A 31 1.24 -9.35 3.93
C ARG A 31 1.08 -10.04 2.59
N LYS A 32 0.78 -11.34 2.66
CA LYS A 32 0.44 -12.17 1.49
C LYS A 32 -0.93 -11.75 0.96
N ILE A 33 -1.04 -11.57 -0.36
CA ILE A 33 -2.30 -11.27 -1.05
C ILE A 33 -2.57 -12.38 -2.06
N THR A 34 -3.75 -12.98 -1.99
CA THR A 34 -4.21 -14.03 -2.91
C THR A 34 -5.53 -13.63 -3.53
N ARG A 35 -5.70 -13.90 -4.83
CA ARG A 35 -6.99 -13.72 -5.49
C ARG A 35 -7.92 -14.85 -5.08
N THR A 36 -9.14 -14.52 -4.67
CA THR A 36 -10.09 -15.48 -4.12
C THR A 36 -10.64 -16.44 -5.18
N SER A 37 -10.83 -15.98 -6.42
CA SER A 37 -11.48 -16.74 -7.50
C SER A 37 -10.69 -17.98 -7.94
N ASP A 38 -9.37 -17.89 -7.98
CA ASP A 38 -8.47 -18.90 -8.54
C ASP A 38 -7.35 -19.30 -7.56
N LYS A 39 -7.38 -18.75 -6.33
CA LYS A 39 -6.33 -18.89 -5.31
C LYS A 39 -4.93 -18.48 -5.80
N THR A 40 -4.85 -17.67 -6.86
CA THR A 40 -3.58 -17.20 -7.41
C THR A 40 -2.90 -16.27 -6.41
N LEU A 41 -1.62 -16.51 -6.19
CA LEU A 41 -0.77 -15.64 -5.39
C LEU A 41 -0.49 -14.35 -6.14
N VAL A 42 -0.93 -13.21 -5.59
CA VAL A 42 -0.74 -11.88 -6.16
C VAL A 42 0.51 -11.21 -5.59
N SER A 43 0.72 -11.36 -4.28
CA SER A 43 1.91 -10.84 -3.60
C SER A 43 2.25 -11.71 -2.40
N LYS A 44 3.54 -11.87 -2.09
CA LYS A 44 4.01 -12.47 -0.82
C LYS A 44 4.22 -11.43 0.28
N GLY A 45 3.84 -10.18 0.03
CA GLY A 45 4.32 -9.02 0.78
C GLY A 45 5.60 -8.50 0.14
N LEU A 46 5.68 -7.19 -0.02
CA LEU A 46 6.86 -6.50 -0.53
C LEU A 46 7.73 -6.03 0.61
N ALA A 47 9.03 -5.89 0.35
CA ALA A 47 9.84 -4.98 1.14
C ALA A 47 9.37 -3.54 0.89
N TRP A 48 9.41 -2.70 1.92
CA TRP A 48 9.16 -1.27 1.84
C TRP A 48 9.85 -0.54 0.67
N ARG A 49 11.11 -0.89 0.35
CA ARG A 49 11.85 -0.32 -0.79
C ARG A 49 11.22 -0.71 -2.14
N GLU A 50 10.78 -1.96 -2.26
CA GLU A 50 10.12 -2.45 -3.48
C GLU A 50 8.76 -1.76 -3.68
N LEU A 51 8.00 -1.56 -2.60
CA LEU A 51 6.74 -0.82 -2.66
C LEU A 51 6.96 0.64 -3.09
N ALA A 52 7.97 1.32 -2.55
CA ALA A 52 8.28 2.70 -2.92
C ALA A 52 8.59 2.83 -4.42
N GLU A 53 9.43 1.94 -4.97
CA GLU A 53 9.75 1.93 -6.40
C GLU A 53 8.54 1.56 -7.26
N LEU A 54 7.69 0.64 -6.79
CA LEU A 54 6.46 0.29 -7.48
C LEU A 54 5.49 1.46 -7.56
N LEU A 55 5.28 2.20 -6.46
CA LEU A 55 4.41 3.39 -6.42
C LEU A 55 4.90 4.50 -7.35
N LYS A 56 6.22 4.71 -7.46
CA LYS A 56 6.81 5.58 -8.48
C LYS A 56 6.50 5.09 -9.89
N LYS A 57 6.73 3.80 -10.16
CA LYS A 57 6.55 3.19 -11.48
C LYS A 57 5.11 3.31 -11.98
N VAL A 58 4.12 3.08 -11.11
CA VAL A 58 2.70 3.22 -11.46
C VAL A 58 2.18 4.65 -11.38
N ARG A 59 3.07 5.62 -11.11
CA ARG A 59 2.77 7.04 -10.92
C ARG A 59 1.60 7.24 -9.96
N TRP A 60 1.69 6.60 -8.79
CA TRP A 60 0.68 6.78 -7.75
C TRP A 60 0.60 8.26 -7.35
N ASP A 61 -0.60 8.71 -7.01
CA ASP A 61 -0.84 10.12 -6.70
C ASP A 61 -0.02 10.55 -5.46
N PRO A 62 0.92 11.51 -5.59
CA PRO A 62 1.69 12.01 -4.46
C PRO A 62 0.81 12.61 -3.37
N ASP A 63 -0.35 13.18 -3.71
CA ASP A 63 -1.24 13.82 -2.74
C ASP A 63 -1.79 12.84 -1.69
N ALA A 64 -1.77 11.53 -1.96
CA ALA A 64 -2.16 10.53 -0.99
C ALA A 64 -1.34 10.61 0.31
N VAL A 65 -0.09 11.08 0.27
CA VAL A 65 0.77 11.20 1.47
C VAL A 65 0.25 12.24 2.47
N LYS A 66 -0.65 13.15 2.05
CA LYS A 66 -1.35 14.08 2.94
C LYS A 66 -2.18 13.35 4.00
N GLU A 67 -2.65 12.13 3.71
CA GLU A 67 -3.32 11.26 4.69
C GLU A 67 -2.41 10.85 5.86
N LEU A 68 -1.10 10.92 5.68
CA LEU A 68 -0.09 10.63 6.69
C LEU A 68 0.45 11.90 7.38
N GLY A 69 -0.16 13.06 7.09
CA GLY A 69 0.29 14.36 7.59
C GLY A 69 1.55 14.88 6.89
N LEU A 70 1.85 14.39 5.68
CA LEU A 70 2.96 14.87 4.87
C LEU A 70 2.44 15.76 3.74
N ASP A 71 3.10 16.89 3.50
CA ASP A 71 2.83 17.69 2.32
C ASP A 71 3.89 17.43 1.23
N PRO A 72 3.51 16.87 0.05
CA PRO A 72 4.44 16.66 -1.05
C PRO A 72 5.08 17.94 -1.59
N ASP A 73 4.41 19.09 -1.47
CA ASP A 73 4.91 20.37 -1.96
C ASP A 73 5.95 20.98 -1.01
N GLU A 74 5.81 20.73 0.30
CA GLU A 74 6.75 21.17 1.34
C GLU A 74 8.02 20.30 1.40
N MET A 75 8.04 19.14 0.73
CA MET A 75 9.25 18.30 0.70
C MET A 75 10.37 18.96 -0.13
N PRO A 76 11.61 19.00 0.38
CA PRO A 76 12.76 19.48 -0.37
C PRO A 76 12.91 18.75 -1.72
N PRO A 77 13.31 19.42 -2.81
CA PRO A 77 13.42 18.80 -4.14
C PRO A 77 14.26 17.50 -4.17
N ARG A 78 15.29 17.42 -3.31
CA ARG A 78 16.14 16.25 -3.14
C ARG A 78 15.40 15.05 -2.51
N ASP A 79 14.42 15.30 -1.67
CA ASP A 79 13.64 14.27 -0.98
C ASP A 79 12.37 13.89 -1.76
N ARG A 80 11.97 14.69 -2.76
CA ARG A 80 10.91 14.33 -3.71
C ARG A 80 11.24 13.10 -4.54
N GLU A 81 12.50 12.71 -4.69
CA GLU A 81 12.86 11.42 -5.28
C GLU A 81 12.65 10.24 -4.31
N ARG A 82 12.48 10.51 -3.01
CA ARG A 82 12.35 9.53 -1.94
C ARG A 82 11.05 9.68 -1.16
N TYR A 83 10.10 10.48 -1.63
CA TYR A 83 8.89 10.79 -0.86
C TYR A 83 8.10 9.55 -0.44
N TRP A 84 8.00 8.51 -1.28
CA TRP A 84 7.35 7.25 -0.89
C TRP A 84 8.10 6.50 0.20
N TYR A 85 9.44 6.62 0.25
CA TYR A 85 10.22 6.07 1.35
C TYR A 85 9.90 6.81 2.65
N THR A 86 9.87 8.15 2.61
CA THR A 86 9.47 8.99 3.75
C THR A 86 8.03 8.70 4.18
N ALA A 87 7.10 8.55 3.24
CA ALA A 87 5.71 8.22 3.52
C ALA A 87 5.57 6.85 4.20
N ILE A 88 6.26 5.83 3.72
CA ILE A 88 6.24 4.49 4.35
C ILE A 88 6.82 4.53 5.77
N LEU A 89 7.88 5.30 5.99
CA LEU A 89 8.42 5.52 7.34
C LEU A 89 7.41 6.23 8.26
N HIS A 90 6.79 7.30 7.79
CA HIS A 90 5.75 8.04 8.54
C HIS A 90 4.50 7.20 8.82
N ALA A 91 4.18 6.26 7.93
CA ALA A 91 3.09 5.33 8.13
C ALA A 91 3.31 4.34 9.28
N LYS A 92 4.56 4.20 9.78
CA LYS A 92 4.95 3.26 10.85
C LYS A 92 4.33 1.88 10.60
N VAL A 93 4.64 1.33 9.41
CA VAL A 93 3.97 0.13 8.86
C VAL A 93 4.09 -1.13 9.72
N ASP A 94 4.92 -1.12 10.75
CA ASP A 94 5.12 -2.17 11.76
C ASP A 94 4.39 -1.89 13.10
N GLY A 95 3.78 -0.72 13.27
CA GLY A 95 3.09 -0.33 14.50
C GLY A 95 1.65 -0.82 14.59
N ALA A 96 1.10 -0.81 15.82
CA ALA A 96 -0.27 -1.23 16.11
C ALA A 96 -1.33 -0.47 15.27
N GLU A 97 -1.15 0.84 15.10
CA GLU A 97 -2.05 1.66 14.27
C GLU A 97 -2.06 1.22 12.80
N ALA A 98 -0.92 0.75 12.28
CA ALA A 98 -0.80 0.26 10.92
C ALA A 98 -1.43 -1.12 10.76
N ILE A 99 -1.33 -1.99 11.77
CA ILE A 99 -2.02 -3.28 11.82
C ILE A 99 -3.54 -3.07 11.77
N ASP A 100 -4.07 -2.18 12.61
CA ASP A 100 -5.51 -1.88 12.64
C ASP A 100 -5.99 -1.27 11.32
N ALA A 101 -5.25 -0.31 10.78
CA ALA A 101 -5.55 0.26 9.46
C ALA A 101 -5.47 -0.81 8.35
N GLY A 102 -4.50 -1.70 8.42
CA GLY A 102 -4.31 -2.80 7.49
C GLY A 102 -5.44 -3.81 7.55
N ASN A 103 -5.94 -4.12 8.74
CA ASN A 103 -7.11 -5.00 8.92
C ASN A 103 -8.39 -4.36 8.34
N LYS A 104 -8.55 -3.05 8.47
CA LYS A 104 -9.64 -2.32 7.79
C LYS A 104 -9.48 -2.39 6.27
N PHE A 105 -8.28 -2.14 5.75
CA PHE A 105 -8.02 -2.20 4.32
C PHE A 105 -8.14 -3.62 3.73
N ALA A 106 -7.80 -4.65 4.50
CA ALA A 106 -8.01 -6.05 4.11
C ALA A 106 -9.49 -6.36 3.83
N LYS A 107 -10.43 -5.74 4.57
CA LYS A 107 -11.87 -5.86 4.28
C LYS A 107 -12.26 -5.21 2.95
N VAL A 108 -11.58 -4.14 2.55
CA VAL A 108 -11.76 -3.50 1.24
C VAL A 108 -11.28 -4.43 0.13
N LEU A 109 -10.09 -5.02 0.28
CA LEU A 109 -9.54 -6.00 -0.66
C LEU A 109 -10.41 -7.27 -0.76
N HIS A 110 -10.98 -7.73 0.35
CA HIS A 110 -11.92 -8.84 0.35
C HIS A 110 -13.15 -8.58 -0.53
N LYS A 111 -13.72 -7.38 -0.46
CA LYS A 111 -14.85 -6.98 -1.35
C LYS A 111 -14.45 -6.94 -2.83
N LEU A 112 -13.17 -6.77 -3.13
CA LEU A 112 -12.62 -6.81 -4.49
C LEU A 112 -12.20 -8.21 -4.94
N GLY A 113 -12.45 -9.25 -4.14
CA GLY A 113 -12.11 -10.63 -4.45
C GLY A 113 -10.66 -11.01 -4.14
N TYR A 114 -10.05 -10.37 -3.14
CA TYR A 114 -8.71 -10.70 -2.66
C TYR A 114 -8.70 -11.06 -1.17
N GLU A 115 -8.03 -12.14 -0.83
CA GLU A 115 -7.73 -12.55 0.55
C GLU A 115 -6.35 -11.99 0.96
N VAL A 116 -6.28 -11.47 2.19
CA VAL A 116 -5.04 -10.96 2.77
C VAL A 116 -4.66 -11.85 3.96
N GLY A 117 -3.45 -12.41 3.92
CA GLY A 117 -2.88 -13.22 5.01
C GLY A 117 -2.64 -12.42 6.30
N PRO A 118 -2.26 -13.06 7.42
CA PRO A 118 -2.08 -12.39 8.71
C PRO A 118 -1.03 -11.26 8.66
N ALA A 119 -1.09 -10.36 9.64
CA ALA A 119 -0.07 -9.31 9.80
C ALA A 119 1.29 -9.94 10.18
N PRO A 120 2.41 -9.36 9.77
CA PRO A 120 3.73 -9.85 10.18
C PRO A 120 3.89 -9.83 11.70
N GLY A 121 4.27 -10.94 12.32
CA GLY A 121 4.47 -11.05 13.77
C GLY A 121 3.21 -11.28 14.61
N ALA A 122 2.05 -11.48 13.97
CA ALA A 122 0.81 -11.92 14.61
C ALA A 122 0.74 -13.44 14.80
#